data_AF-A0A0Q5ZZ61-F1
#
_entry.id   AF-A0A0Q5ZZ61-F1
#
_cell.length_a   1.000
_cell.length_b   1.000
_cell.length_c   1.000
_cell.angle_alpha   90.00
_cell.angle_beta   90.00
_cell.angle_gamma   90.00
#
_symmetry.space_group_name_H-M   'P 1'
#
loop_
_entity.id
_entity.type
_entity.pdbx_description
1 polymer ?
#
loop_
_entity_poly.entity_id
_entity_poly.type
_entity_poly.pdbx_seq_one_letter_code
_entity_poly.pdbx_strand_id
1 'polypeptide(L)'
;MKKIEFLTETGDLLGDISVNGINVKEIQNFLETIDNGSFDYFALYYDEENNILCIEEERGVKFPQYGHFITQISESKYSQCFDFV
;
A
#
# COMPACT_ATOMS: atom_id res chain seq x y z
N MET A 1 7.84 2.11 -14.85
CA MET A 1 6.66 1.84 -14.01
C MET A 1 6.97 2.33 -12.62
N LYS A 2 5.97 2.87 -11.91
CA LYS A 2 6.15 3.13 -10.48
C LYS A 2 6.24 1.79 -9.76
N LYS A 3 6.99 1.76 -8.67
CA LYS A 3 7.17 0.55 -7.86
C LYS A 3 5.91 0.23 -7.04
N ILE A 4 5.22 1.28 -6.60
CA ILE A 4 3.98 1.21 -5.84
C ILE A 4 2.88 1.95 -6.62
N GLU A 5 1.72 1.33 -6.77
CA GLU A 5 0.55 1.91 -7.42
C GLU A 5 -0.68 1.78 -6.52
N PHE A 6 -1.53 2.81 -6.57
CA PHE A 6 -2.81 2.84 -5.88
C PHE A 6 -3.88 2.91 -6.95
N LEU A 7 -4.89 2.05 -6.83
CA LEU A 7 -5.90 1.82 -7.83
C LEU A 7 -7.29 2.03 -7.25
N THR A 8 -8.24 2.40 -8.11
CA THR A 8 -9.67 2.26 -7.81
C THR A 8 -10.08 0.78 -7.91
N GLU A 9 -11.28 0.42 -7.46
CA GLU A 9 -11.85 -0.93 -7.67
C GLU A 9 -11.94 -1.33 -9.14
N THR A 10 -11.96 -0.36 -10.07
CA THR A 10 -11.96 -0.59 -11.52
C THR A 10 -10.56 -0.79 -12.12
N GLY A 11 -9.50 -0.65 -11.31
CA GLY A 11 -8.10 -0.77 -11.75
C GLY A 11 -7.53 0.51 -12.37
N ASP A 12 -8.24 1.64 -12.29
CA ASP A 12 -7.73 2.94 -12.72
C ASP A 12 -6.81 3.54 -11.64
N LEU A 13 -5.88 4.40 -12.03
CA LEU A 13 -5.01 5.06 -11.05
C LEU A 13 -5.82 5.91 -10.07
N LEU A 14 -5.62 5.65 -8.78
CA LEU A 14 -6.26 6.38 -7.71
C LEU A 14 -5.78 7.83 -7.68
N GLY A 15 -6.74 8.74 -7.61
CA GLY A 15 -6.49 10.18 -7.49
C GLY A 15 -6.04 10.61 -6.10
N ASP A 16 -6.11 11.92 -5.84
CA ASP A 16 -5.82 12.46 -4.51
C ASP A 16 -7.02 12.26 -3.58
N ILE A 17 -6.94 11.25 -2.71
CA ILE A 17 -7.98 10.91 -1.73
C ILE A 17 -7.40 10.80 -0.32
N SER A 18 -8.30 10.63 0.66
CA SER A 18 -7.93 10.31 2.04
C SER A 18 -8.49 8.95 2.44
N VAL A 19 -7.63 8.03 2.85
CA VAL A 19 -7.97 6.71 3.39
C VAL A 19 -7.92 6.80 4.91
N ASN A 20 -9.03 6.57 5.60
CA ASN A 20 -9.15 6.76 7.05
C ASN A 20 -8.57 8.09 7.56
N GLY A 21 -8.82 9.17 6.82
CA GLY A 21 -8.38 10.53 7.15
C GLY A 21 -6.92 10.83 6.83
N ILE A 22 -6.18 9.89 6.24
CA ILE A 22 -4.78 10.07 5.81
C ILE A 22 -4.72 10.20 4.30
N ASN A 23 -4.03 11.23 3.82
CA ASN A 23 -3.87 11.46 2.39
C ASN A 23 -3.07 10.32 1.73
N VAL A 24 -3.52 9.84 0.58
CA VAL A 24 -2.88 8.71 -0.12
C VAL A 24 -1.43 8.99 -0.53
N LYS A 25 -1.06 10.26 -0.81
CA LYS A 25 0.34 10.63 -1.09
C LYS A 25 1.21 10.49 0.15
N GLU A 26 0.67 10.76 1.33
CA GLU A 26 1.38 10.54 2.60
C GLU A 26 1.63 9.04 2.81
N ILE A 27 0.61 8.21 2.55
CA ILE A 27 0.72 6.75 2.61
C ILE A 27 1.78 6.27 1.60
N GLN A 28 1.72 6.73 0.35
CA GLN A 28 2.70 6.38 -0.69
C GLN A 28 4.13 6.71 -0.25
N ASN A 29 4.36 7.94 0.21
CA ASN A 29 5.70 8.37 0.67
C ASN A 29 6.21 7.50 1.82
N PHE A 30 5.32 7.12 2.74
CA PHE A 30 5.67 6.20 3.83
C PHE A 30 6.07 4.83 3.29
N LEU A 31 5.26 4.20 2.42
CA LEU A 31 5.55 2.89 1.84
C LEU A 31 6.88 2.90 1.07
N GLU A 32 7.13 3.93 0.26
CA GLU A 32 8.39 4.11 -0.46
C GLU A 32 9.60 4.28 0.48
N THR A 33 9.40 4.85 1.67
CA THR A 33 10.47 5.08 2.65
C THR A 33 10.87 3.81 3.38
N ILE A 34 9.90 2.95 3.71
CA ILE A 34 10.14 1.71 4.45
C ILE A 34 10.52 0.53 3.54
N ASP A 35 10.22 0.63 2.25
CA ASP A 35 10.62 -0.38 1.27
C ASP A 35 12.15 -0.48 1.17
N ASN A 36 12.66 -1.64 1.55
CA ASN A 36 14.08 -1.99 1.58
C ASN A 36 14.46 -2.99 0.47
N GLY A 37 13.75 -2.94 -0.67
CA GLY A 37 13.88 -3.94 -1.73
C GLY A 37 12.99 -5.15 -1.51
N SER A 38 11.82 -4.95 -0.91
CA SER A 38 10.88 -5.99 -0.52
C SER A 38 10.18 -6.67 -1.71
N PHE A 39 9.99 -5.94 -2.80
CA PHE A 39 9.31 -6.38 -4.02
C PHE A 39 9.87 -5.64 -5.24
N ASP A 40 9.44 -6.05 -6.43
CA ASP A 40 9.70 -5.32 -7.68
C ASP A 40 8.48 -4.46 -8.08
N TYR A 41 7.26 -4.88 -7.71
CA TYR A 41 6.01 -4.15 -7.93
C TYR A 41 4.99 -4.49 -6.84
N PHE A 42 4.20 -3.49 -6.42
CA PHE A 42 3.16 -3.62 -5.39
C PHE A 42 1.99 -2.69 -5.73
N ALA A 43 0.81 -3.25 -5.95
CA ALA A 43 -0.41 -2.51 -6.26
C ALA A 43 -1.44 -2.71 -5.16
N LEU A 44 -2.08 -1.62 -4.78
CA LEU A 44 -3.15 -1.58 -3.79
C LEU A 44 -4.41 -1.05 -4.46
N TYR A 45 -5.55 -1.72 -4.29
CA TYR A 45 -6.84 -1.12 -4.63
C TYR A 45 -7.47 -0.48 -3.39
N TYR A 46 -8.22 0.59 -3.60
CA TYR A 46 -8.99 1.27 -2.56
C TYR A 46 -10.41 0.70 -2.51
N ASP A 47 -10.77 0.13 -1.36
CA ASP A 47 -12.13 -0.29 -1.02
C ASP A 47 -12.87 0.92 -0.42
N GLU A 48 -13.83 1.46 -1.18
CA GLU A 48 -14.57 2.66 -0.77
C GLU A 48 -15.55 2.37 0.38
N GLU A 49 -16.07 1.15 0.47
CA GLU A 49 -17.07 0.74 1.47
C GLU A 49 -16.43 0.67 2.86
N ASN A 50 -15.23 0.07 2.93
CA ASN A 50 -14.49 -0.10 4.18
C ASN A 50 -13.47 1.02 4.44
N ASN A 51 -13.23 1.90 3.45
CA ASN A 51 -12.28 3.00 3.50
C ASN A 51 -10.85 2.53 3.83
N ILE A 52 -10.41 1.48 3.16
CA ILE A 52 -9.12 0.80 3.36
C ILE A 52 -8.44 0.50 2.01
N LEU A 53 -7.15 0.21 2.08
CA LEU A 53 -6.34 -0.25 0.97
C LEU A 53 -6.10 -1.76 1.10
N CYS A 54 -6.37 -2.48 0.03
CA CYS A 54 -6.23 -3.91 -0.06
C CYS A 54 -5.18 -4.25 -1.11
N ILE A 55 -4.48 -5.38 -0.95
CA ILE A 55 -3.49 -5.83 -1.94
C ILE A 55 -4.22 -6.28 -3.21
N GLU A 56 -3.89 -5.64 -4.34
CA GLU A 56 -4.34 -6.07 -5.66
C GLU A 56 -3.31 -7.00 -6.31
N GLU A 57 -2.05 -6.58 -6.34
CA GLU A 57 -0.99 -7.35 -7.00
C GLU A 57 0.39 -7.14 -6.37
N GLU A 58 1.18 -8.21 -6.34
CA GLU A 58 2.56 -8.19 -5.89
C GLU A 58 3.45 -8.96 -6.86
N ARG A 59 4.60 -8.41 -7.22
CA ARG A 59 5.58 -9.10 -8.07
C ARG A 59 6.99 -8.95 -7.51
N GLY A 60 7.79 -10.01 -7.67
CA GLY A 60 9.20 -9.99 -7.28
C GLY A 60 9.43 -9.89 -5.76
N VAL A 61 8.49 -10.42 -4.96
CA VAL A 61 8.57 -10.45 -3.50
C VAL A 61 9.84 -11.16 -3.03
N LYS A 62 10.57 -10.53 -2.10
CA LYS A 62 11.84 -11.02 -1.53
C LYS A 62 11.72 -11.15 -0.03
N PHE A 63 12.04 -12.34 0.48
CA PHE A 63 12.10 -12.62 1.91
C PHE A 63 13.55 -12.59 2.42
N PRO A 64 13.81 -12.08 3.64
CA PRO A 64 12.83 -11.67 4.66
C PRO A 64 12.32 -10.22 4.53
N GLN A 65 12.81 -9.46 3.55
CA GLN A 65 12.54 -8.02 3.37
C GLN A 65 11.05 -7.69 3.39
N TYR A 66 10.25 -8.43 2.63
CA TYR A 66 8.81 -8.27 2.55
C TYR A 66 8.11 -8.43 3.91
N GLY A 67 8.53 -9.39 4.74
CA GLY A 67 8.01 -9.54 6.09
C GLY A 67 8.29 -8.30 6.95
N HIS A 68 9.50 -7.75 6.87
CA HIS A 68 9.83 -6.50 7.56
C HIS A 68 8.99 -5.32 7.08
N PHE A 69 8.74 -5.23 5.77
CA PHE A 69 7.87 -4.20 5.19
C PHE A 69 6.45 -4.27 5.75
N ILE A 70 5.81 -5.44 5.74
CA ILE A 70 4.46 -5.63 6.28
C ILE A 70 4.41 -5.35 7.79
N THR A 71 5.41 -5.78 8.55
CA THR A 71 5.53 -5.45 9.99
C THR A 71 5.60 -3.94 10.21
N GLN A 72 6.42 -3.22 9.44
CA GLN A 72 6.54 -1.77 9.57
C GLN A 72 5.23 -1.04 9.26
N ILE A 73 4.42 -1.52 8.30
CA ILE A 73 3.09 -0.96 8.07
C ILE A 73 2.18 -1.22 9.28
N SER A 74 2.13 -2.47 9.75
CA SER A 74 1.28 -2.90 10.86
C SER A 74 1.57 -2.17 12.18
N GLU A 75 2.84 -1.83 12.43
CA GLU A 75 3.28 -1.09 13.63
C GLU A 75 3.19 0.44 13.47
N SER A 76 2.83 0.94 12.29
CA SER A 76 2.73 2.38 12.02
C SER A 76 1.34 2.96 12.30
N LYS A 77 1.25 4.30 12.29
CA LYS A 77 -0.04 5.02 12.31
C LYS A 77 -0.90 4.76 11.06
N TYR A 78 -0.33 4.19 10.00
CA TYR A 78 -1.01 3.91 8.75
C TYR A 78 -1.68 2.53 8.75
N SER A 79 -1.46 1.68 9.76
CA SER A 79 -2.03 0.33 9.84
C SER A 79 -3.55 0.30 9.65
N GLN A 80 -4.27 1.28 10.18
CA GLN A 80 -5.71 1.44 10.00
C GLN A 80 -6.14 1.67 8.55
N CYS A 81 -5.25 2.06 7.65
CA CYS A 81 -5.54 2.28 6.23
C CYS A 81 -5.43 1.00 5.41
N PHE A 82 -5.04 -0.14 5.99
CA PHE A 82 -4.79 -1.37 5.25
C PHE A 82 -5.57 -2.54 5.82
N ASP A 83 -5.95 -3.45 4.95
CA ASP A 83 -6.30 -4.81 5.31
C ASP A 83 -5.39 -5.78 4.56
N PHE A 84 -4.54 -6.49 5.32
CA PHE A 84 -3.58 -7.47 4.82
C PHE A 84 -3.98 -8.91 5.17
N VAL A 85 -5.27 -9.15 5.46
CA VAL A 85 -5.82 -10.47 5.82
C VAL A 85 -5.63 -11.50 4.71
#